data_AF-A0A1X4I8D6-F1
#
_entry.id   AF-A0A1X4I8D6-F1
#
_cell.length_a   1.000
_cell.length_b   1.000
_cell.length_c   1.000
_cell.angle_alpha   90.00
_cell.angle_beta   90.00
_cell.angle_gamma   90.00
#
_symmetry.space_group_name_H-M   'P 1'
#
loop_
_entity.id
_entity.type
_entity.pdbx_description
1 polymer ?
#
loop_
_entity_poly.entity_id
_entity_poly.type
_entity_poly.pdbx_seq_one_letter_code
_entity_poly.pdbx_strand_id
1 'polypeptide(L)'
;TVRAALVLGAFGWQAALPAFAEAGWTVPRPRPAFAHGAHVTLDAPDGPALDLFGCFHVSQRNTFTGRLTPEMLREVLRTAAGAAGLSTPGRG
;
A
#
# COMPACT_ATOMS: atom_id res chain seq x y z
N THR A 1 -1.98 -8.99 14.33
CA THR A 1 -1.19 -9.13 13.09
C THR A 1 -1.54 -8.01 12.14
N VAL A 2 -0.57 -7.53 11.35
CA VAL A 2 -0.84 -6.59 10.24
C VAL A 2 -1.36 -7.39 9.05
N ARG A 3 -2.39 -6.89 8.36
CA ARG A 3 -3.01 -7.54 7.20
C ARG A 3 -2.87 -6.72 5.91
N ALA A 4 -2.79 -5.40 6.04
CA ALA A 4 -2.52 -4.50 4.91
C ALA A 4 -1.53 -3.41 5.31
N ALA A 5 -0.74 -2.95 4.34
CA ALA A 5 0.18 -1.83 4.46
C ALA A 5 0.06 -0.90 3.25
N LEU A 6 0.02 0.41 3.48
CA LEU A 6 -0.01 1.42 2.42
C LEU A 6 1.31 2.20 2.41
N VAL A 7 2.00 2.20 1.28
CA VAL A 7 3.29 2.86 1.11
C VAL A 7 3.15 4.14 0.29
N LEU A 8 3.62 5.25 0.85
CA LEU A 8 3.51 6.58 0.27
C LEU A 8 4.76 6.94 -0.53
N GLY A 9 4.63 6.89 -1.86
CA GLY A 9 5.66 7.31 -2.81
C GLY A 9 6.65 6.21 -3.19
N ALA A 10 7.33 6.44 -4.32
CA ALA A 10 8.27 5.49 -4.90
C ALA A 10 9.45 5.18 -3.99
N PHE A 11 9.96 6.18 -3.25
CA PHE A 11 11.07 5.97 -2.32
C PHE A 11 10.71 4.99 -1.22
N GLY A 12 9.56 5.20 -0.56
CA GLY A 12 9.05 4.28 0.45
C GLY A 12 8.84 2.88 -0.11
N TRP A 13 8.33 2.76 -1.35
CA TRP A 13 8.12 1.47 -2.00
C TRP A 13 9.44 0.71 -2.18
N GLN A 14 10.47 1.38 -2.69
CA GLN A 14 11.79 0.75 -2.88
C GLN A 14 12.45 0.36 -1.56
N ALA A 15 12.22 1.11 -0.48
CA ALA A 15 12.73 0.81 0.85
C ALA A 15 11.93 -0.29 1.57
N ALA A 16 10.62 -0.35 1.35
CA ALA A 16 9.73 -1.29 2.03
C ALA A 16 9.90 -2.74 1.55
N LEU A 17 10.06 -2.96 0.25
CA LEU A 17 10.23 -4.31 -0.31
C LEU A 17 11.41 -5.10 0.31
N PRO A 18 12.65 -4.58 0.40
CA PRO A 18 13.72 -5.30 1.08
C PRO A 18 13.45 -5.49 2.57
N ALA A 19 12.88 -4.49 3.25
CA ALA A 19 12.53 -4.63 4.67
C ALA A 19 11.50 -5.75 4.93
N PHE A 20 10.51 -5.91 4.05
CA PHE A 20 9.57 -7.03 4.13
C PHE A 20 10.25 -8.37 3.83
N ALA A 21 11.15 -8.43 2.85
CA ALA A 21 11.92 -9.64 2.57
C ALA A 21 12.78 -10.06 3.78
N GLU A 22 13.46 -9.11 4.42
CA GLU A 22 14.29 -9.34 5.62
C GLU A 22 13.46 -9.81 6.82
N ALA A 23 12.22 -9.34 6.93
CA ALA A 23 11.29 -9.78 7.95
C ALA A 23 10.54 -11.08 7.60
N GLY A 24 10.95 -11.77 6.53
CA GLY A 24 10.52 -13.13 6.18
C GLY A 24 9.34 -13.22 5.22
N TRP A 25 8.79 -12.09 4.75
CA TRP A 25 7.74 -12.11 3.73
C TRP A 25 8.31 -12.43 2.34
N THR A 26 7.57 -13.19 1.54
CA THR A 26 7.97 -13.52 0.17
C THR A 26 7.68 -12.36 -0.77
N VAL A 27 8.75 -11.69 -1.23
CA VAL A 27 8.65 -10.61 -2.22
C VAL A 27 8.83 -11.16 -3.64
N PRO A 28 7.88 -10.91 -4.57
CA PRO A 28 7.96 -11.39 -5.95
C PRO A 28 9.23 -10.92 -6.69
N ARG A 29 9.70 -11.76 -7.62
CA ARG A 29 10.77 -11.43 -8.57
C ARG A 29 10.24 -11.53 -10.01
N PRO A 30 10.42 -10.51 -10.88
CA PRO A 30 11.09 -9.23 -10.61
C PRO A 30 10.35 -8.39 -9.57
N ARG A 31 11.07 -7.49 -8.87
CA ARG A 31 10.47 -6.64 -7.84
C ARG A 31 9.35 -5.82 -8.47
N PRO A 32 8.15 -5.78 -7.85
CA PRO A 32 7.04 -5.04 -8.43
C PRO A 32 7.37 -3.54 -8.52
N ALA A 33 6.99 -2.94 -9.65
CA ALA A 33 7.19 -1.52 -9.88
C ALA A 33 6.22 -0.68 -9.03
N PHE A 34 6.64 0.53 -8.66
CA PHE A 34 5.77 1.47 -7.97
C PHE A 34 4.78 2.13 -8.93
N ALA A 35 3.51 2.16 -8.53
CA ALA A 35 2.47 3.00 -9.11
C ALA A 35 1.46 3.41 -8.02
N HIS A 36 0.70 4.48 -8.26
CA HIS A 36 -0.48 4.73 -7.44
C HIS A 36 -1.52 3.63 -7.72
N GLY A 37 -2.12 3.08 -6.67
CA GLY A 37 -3.02 1.95 -6.76
C GLY A 37 -2.31 0.61 -6.99
N ALA A 38 -0.97 0.56 -6.99
CA ALA A 38 -0.26 -0.71 -7.03
C ALA A 38 -0.70 -1.59 -5.85
N HIS A 39 -0.93 -2.88 -6.08
CA HIS A 39 -1.33 -3.83 -5.05
C HIS A 39 -0.56 -5.13 -5.27
N VAL A 40 0.10 -5.60 -4.21
CA VAL A 40 0.87 -6.84 -4.19
C VAL A 40 0.59 -7.57 -2.90
N THR A 41 0.26 -8.85 -3.00
CA THR A 41 0.15 -9.73 -1.83
C THR A 41 1.51 -10.35 -1.54
N LEU A 42 1.98 -10.25 -0.29
CA LEU A 42 3.22 -10.84 0.19
C LEU A 42 2.91 -12.01 1.12
N ASP A 43 3.34 -13.21 0.74
CA ASP A 43 3.11 -14.40 1.57
C ASP A 43 3.94 -14.29 2.86
N ALA A 44 3.27 -14.48 4.00
CA ALA A 44 3.94 -14.53 5.29
C ALA A 44 4.59 -15.90 5.50
N PRO A 45 5.68 -15.98 6.29
CA PRO A 45 6.33 -17.25 6.58
C PRO A 45 5.38 -18.18 7.37
N ASP A 46 4.66 -17.64 8.35
CA ASP A 46 3.90 -18.44 9.33
C ASP A 46 2.49 -17.87 9.61
N GLY A 47 1.81 -17.29 8.62
CA GLY A 47 0.54 -16.61 8.90
C GLY A 47 -0.22 -16.08 7.68
N PRO A 48 -1.19 -15.16 7.90
CA PRO A 48 -1.92 -14.55 6.80
C PRO A 48 -0.98 -13.67 5.96
N ALA A 49 -1.18 -13.69 4.66
CA ALA A 49 -0.47 -12.81 3.74
C ALA A 49 -0.71 -11.32 4.06
N LEU A 50 0.23 -10.48 3.62
CA LEU A 50 0.16 -9.03 3.73
C LEU A 50 -0.22 -8.42 2.40
N ASP A 51 -1.29 -7.63 2.36
CA ASP A 51 -1.62 -6.81 1.19
C ASP A 51 -0.87 -5.47 1.23
N LEU A 52 0.07 -5.30 0.30
CA LEU A 52 0.89 -4.11 0.16
C LEU A 52 0.34 -3.21 -0.96
N PHE A 53 0.01 -1.97 -0.62
CA PHE A 53 -0.54 -0.98 -1.53
C PHE A 53 0.45 0.17 -1.79
N GLY A 54 0.50 0.67 -3.02
CA GLY A 54 1.24 1.86 -3.40
C GLY A 54 0.31 3.06 -3.58
N CYS A 55 0.66 4.20 -2.98
CA CYS A 55 0.00 5.47 -3.25
C CYS A 55 1.03 6.56 -3.54
N PHE A 56 0.73 7.49 -4.44
CA PHE A 56 1.53 8.69 -4.55
C PHE A 56 1.67 9.38 -3.19
N HIS A 57 2.84 9.98 -2.98
CA HIS A 57 3.12 10.70 -1.75
C HIS A 57 2.18 11.91 -1.63
N VAL A 58 1.66 12.16 -0.43
CA VAL A 58 0.80 13.31 -0.10
C VAL A 58 1.64 14.60 0.04
N SER A 59 2.36 14.97 -1.02
CA SER A 59 3.11 16.24 -1.09
C SER A 59 2.27 17.35 -1.71
N GLN A 60 2.57 18.61 -1.34
CA GLN A 60 1.94 19.79 -1.93
C GLN A 60 2.04 19.78 -3.47
N ARG A 61 3.19 19.39 -4.03
CA ARG A 61 3.36 19.28 -5.48
C ARG A 61 2.34 18.32 -6.09
N ASN A 62 2.13 17.14 -5.51
CA ASN A 62 1.20 16.14 -6.07
C ASN A 62 -0.26 16.57 -5.92
N THR A 63 -0.61 17.19 -4.79
CA THR A 63 -2.00 17.62 -4.54
C THR A 63 -2.35 18.89 -5.34
N PHE A 64 -1.44 19.85 -5.44
CA PHE A 64 -1.66 21.09 -6.19
C PHE A 64 -1.73 20.86 -7.71
N THR A 65 -0.92 19.94 -8.24
CA THR A 65 -0.94 19.60 -9.68
C THR A 65 -2.05 18.63 -10.07
N GLY A 66 -2.85 18.15 -9.10
CA GLY A 66 -3.88 17.13 -9.34
C GLY A 66 -3.35 15.73 -9.62
N ARG A 67 -2.02 15.50 -9.53
CA ARG A 67 -1.42 14.17 -9.67
C ARG A 67 -1.90 13.19 -8.60
N LEU A 68 -2.28 13.69 -7.43
CA LEU A 68 -2.99 12.95 -6.40
C LEU A 68 -4.20 13.77 -5.96
N THR A 69 -5.41 13.26 -6.21
CA THR A 69 -6.64 13.87 -5.70
C THR A 69 -7.03 13.30 -4.34
N PRO A 70 -7.81 14.04 -3.53
CA PRO A 70 -8.40 13.50 -2.31
C PRO A 70 -9.24 12.24 -2.55
N GLU A 71 -9.93 12.14 -3.68
CA GLU A 71 -10.75 11.00 -4.07
C GLU A 71 -9.89 9.74 -4.27
N MET A 72 -8.79 9.87 -5.02
CA MET A 72 -7.82 8.79 -5.24
C MET A 72 -7.20 8.30 -3.93
N LEU A 73 -6.84 9.23 -3.03
CA LEU A 73 -6.33 8.86 -1.71
C LEU A 73 -7.38 8.12 -0.88
N ARG A 74 -8.63 8.61 -0.87
CA ARG A 74 -9.75 7.98 -0.16
C ARG A 74 -10.03 6.57 -0.70
N GLU A 75 -9.95 6.38 -2.01
CA GLU A 75 -10.15 5.08 -2.66
C GLU A 75 -9.12 4.06 -2.18
N VAL A 76 -7.82 4.38 -2.27
CA VAL A 76 -6.77 3.46 -1.83
C VAL A 76 -6.86 3.16 -0.33
N LEU A 77 -7.17 4.16 0.50
CA LEU A 77 -7.40 3.94 1.93
C LEU A 77 -8.58 3.00 2.20
N ARG A 78 -9.69 3.16 1.47
CA ARG A 78 -10.86 2.28 1.62
C ARG A 78 -10.55 0.86 1.19
N THR A 79 -9.83 0.67 0.09
CA THR A 79 -9.39 -0.64 -0.38
C THR A 79 -8.46 -1.31 0.63
N ALA A 80 -7.47 -0.58 1.14
CA ALA A 80 -6.57 -1.10 2.18
C ALA A 80 -7.30 -1.45 3.48
N ALA A 81 -8.28 -0.64 3.88
CA ALA A 81 -9.13 -0.94 5.03
C ALA A 81 -9.95 -2.24 4.82
N GLY A 82 -10.54 -2.41 3.63
CA GLY A 82 -11.24 -3.63 3.25
C GLY A 82 -10.35 -4.87 3.30
N ALA A 83 -9.14 -4.79 2.74
CA ALA A 83 -8.14 -5.87 2.79
C ALA A 83 -7.71 -6.19 4.23
N ALA A 84 -7.62 -5.17 5.09
CA ALA A 84 -7.33 -5.35 6.51
C ALA A 84 -8.51 -5.93 7.32
N GLY A 85 -9.70 -6.09 6.73
CA GLY A 85 -10.92 -6.49 7.44
C GLY A 85 -11.46 -5.38 8.36
N LEU A 86 -11.08 -4.13 8.12
CA LEU A 86 -11.55 -2.97 8.87
C LEU A 86 -12.87 -2.50 8.27
N SER A 87 -13.96 -2.65 9.02
CA SER A 87 -15.24 -2.02 8.69
C SER A 87 -15.04 -0.50 8.69
N THR A 88 -15.13 0.15 7.53
CA THR A 88 -15.23 1.61 7.50
C THR A 88 -16.63 1.96 8.03
N PRO A 89 -16.78 2.72 9.13
CA PRO A 89 -18.10 3.16 9.55
C PRO A 89 -18.73 3.89 8.37
N GLY A 90 -19.88 3.41 7.90
CA GLY A 90 -20.63 4.09 6.85
C GLY A 90 -20.87 5.52 7.30
N ARG A 91 -20.52 6.50 6.46
CA ARG A 91 -20.98 7.87 6.67
C ARG A 91 -22.50 7.85 6.48
N GLY A 92 -23.22 7.84 7.60
CA GLY A 92 -24.58 8.38 7.65
C GLY A 92 -24.57 9.88 7.41
#